data_AF-A0A8B4IAE9-F1
#
_entry.id   AF-A0A8B4IAE9-F1
#
_cell.length_a   1.000
_cell.length_b   1.000
_cell.length_c   1.000
_cell.angle_alpha   90.00
_cell.angle_beta   90.00
_cell.angle_gamma   90.00
#
_symmetry.space_group_name_H-M   'P 1'
#
loop_
_entity.id
_entity.type
_entity.pdbx_description
1 polymer ?
#
loop_
_entity_poly.entity_id
_entity_poly.type
_entity_poly.pdbx_seq_one_letter_code
_entity_poly.pdbx_strand_id
1 'polypeptide(L)'
;MTTLTIKKHDKQELQTLIDYETQAYAVTVQGRDSFLDGHGRLRTGEFNLRGALEVVEASFPQAAMNEVQNKVDQGYKLYTGSIYQPSIGNKLVKIYVVKPEVLQAEDIKAITSEVTAKYTADIDAHNERVFAQEAEALKAEEAAIAAQLKEEDAARVQADFDKRVRARMKGAK
;
A
#
# COMPACT_ATOMS: atom_id res chain seq x y z
N MET A 1 -28.39 -1.00 -0.28
CA MET A 1 -27.51 -0.47 0.77
C MET A 1 -26.29 -1.37 0.82
N THR A 2 -25.11 -0.86 0.48
CA THR A 2 -23.85 -1.57 0.74
C THR A 2 -23.63 -1.58 2.24
N THR A 3 -23.63 -2.76 2.86
CA THR A 3 -23.36 -2.90 4.29
C THR A 3 -21.94 -2.41 4.57
N LEU A 4 -21.83 -1.30 5.31
CA LEU A 4 -20.55 -0.78 5.76
C LEU A 4 -19.94 -1.79 6.74
N THR A 5 -18.78 -2.32 6.37
CA THR A 5 -18.10 -3.37 7.15
C THR A 5 -16.68 -2.94 7.48
N ILE A 6 -16.37 -3.01 8.77
CA ILE A 6 -15.03 -2.77 9.31
C ILE A 6 -14.14 -3.95 8.91
N LYS A 7 -12.94 -3.65 8.39
CA LYS A 7 -11.93 -4.66 8.12
C LYS A 7 -11.19 -5.01 9.41
N LYS A 8 -10.96 -6.31 9.58
CA LYS A 8 -10.15 -6.86 10.67
C LYS A 8 -8.88 -7.44 10.10
N HIS A 9 -7.84 -7.48 10.93
CA HIS A 9 -6.57 -8.07 10.56
C HIS A 9 -6.73 -9.58 10.31
N ASP A 10 -6.39 -10.02 9.10
CA ASP A 10 -6.36 -11.43 8.73
C ASP A 10 -4.90 -11.90 8.58
N LYS A 11 -4.56 -12.95 9.32
CA LYS A 11 -3.21 -13.53 9.29
C LYS A 11 -2.90 -14.21 7.95
N GLN A 12 -3.89 -14.83 7.31
CA GLN A 12 -3.70 -15.52 6.04
C GLN A 12 -3.51 -14.52 4.90
N GLU A 13 -4.29 -13.43 4.90
CA GLU A 13 -4.13 -12.35 3.93
C GLU A 13 -2.74 -11.69 4.07
N LEU A 14 -2.34 -11.32 5.29
CA LEU A 14 -1.02 -10.74 5.52
C LEU A 14 0.10 -11.69 5.08
N GLN A 15 0.01 -12.98 5.41
CA GLN A 15 1.02 -13.96 4.99
C GLN A 15 1.09 -14.07 3.47
N THR A 16 -0.06 -14.07 2.78
CA THR A 16 -0.11 -14.11 1.31
C THR A 16 0.59 -12.91 0.69
N LEU A 17 0.42 -11.71 1.25
CA LEU A 17 1.11 -10.51 0.81
C LEU A 17 2.63 -10.59 1.03
N ILE A 18 3.05 -11.09 2.19
CA ILE A 18 4.47 -11.31 2.50
C ILE A 18 5.07 -12.32 1.52
N ASP A 19 4.37 -13.43 1.25
CA ASP A 19 4.83 -14.48 0.34
C ASP A 19 4.95 -13.94 -1.08
N TYR A 20 4.00 -13.13 -1.54
CA TYR A 20 4.04 -12.50 -2.86
C TYR A 20 5.27 -11.58 -3.02
N GLU A 21 5.51 -10.69 -2.05
CA GLU A 21 6.66 -9.78 -2.08
C GLU A 21 7.99 -10.54 -1.94
N THR A 22 8.02 -11.62 -1.14
CA THR A 22 9.21 -12.48 -0.99
C THR A 22 9.52 -13.24 -2.29
N GLN A 23 8.49 -13.71 -3.01
CA GLN A 23 8.65 -14.32 -4.33
C GLN A 23 9.15 -13.31 -5.37
N ALA A 24 8.61 -12.09 -5.36
CA ALA A 24 9.10 -11.01 -6.23
C ALA A 24 10.57 -10.67 -5.92
N TYR A 25 10.94 -10.60 -4.64
CA TYR A 25 12.31 -10.37 -4.20
C TYR A 25 13.30 -11.41 -4.75
N ALA A 26 12.92 -12.70 -4.75
CA ALA A 26 13.78 -13.79 -5.20
C ALA A 26 14.25 -13.65 -6.66
N VAL A 27 13.46 -12.97 -7.49
CA VAL A 27 13.78 -12.70 -8.90
C VAL A 27 14.19 -11.25 -9.15
N THR A 28 14.24 -10.41 -8.12
CA THR A 28 14.58 -9.01 -8.28
C THR A 28 16.10 -8.83 -8.29
N VAL A 29 16.59 -8.09 -9.27
CA VAL A 29 17.98 -7.61 -9.31
C VAL A 29 18.07 -6.28 -8.59
N GLN A 30 18.91 -6.23 -7.56
CA GLN A 30 19.43 -5.00 -6.99
C GLN A 30 20.60 -4.51 -7.85
N GLY A 31 20.62 -3.21 -8.13
CA GLY A 31 21.74 -2.63 -8.85
C GLY A 31 21.72 -1.12 -8.90
N ARG A 32 22.71 -0.59 -9.61
CA ARG A 32 22.80 0.82 -9.96
C ARG A 32 22.82 0.92 -11.47
N ASP A 33 21.91 1.69 -12.04
CA ASP A 33 21.89 1.97 -13.46
C ASP A 33 22.50 3.35 -13.72
N SER A 34 23.28 3.44 -14.78
CA SER A 34 23.88 4.70 -15.22
C SER A 34 23.02 5.31 -16.32
N PHE A 35 22.40 6.45 -16.04
CA PHE A 35 21.55 7.16 -16.99
C PHE A 35 22.04 8.60 -17.20
N LEU A 36 21.66 9.21 -18.33
CA LEU A 36 21.90 10.63 -18.56
C LEU A 36 20.69 11.42 -18.04
N ASP A 37 20.93 12.42 -17.20
CA ASP A 37 19.86 13.32 -16.75
C ASP A 37 19.39 14.26 -17.88
N GLY A 38 18.37 15.08 -17.59
CA GLY A 38 17.84 16.08 -18.54
C GLY A 38 18.85 17.16 -18.98
N HIS A 39 20.05 17.18 -18.40
CA HIS A 39 21.16 18.06 -18.76
C HIS A 39 22.34 17.32 -19.41
N GLY A 40 22.17 16.03 -19.74
CA GLY A 40 23.18 15.20 -20.39
C GLY A 40 24.35 14.80 -19.46
N ARG A 41 24.17 14.89 -18.13
CA ARG A 41 25.19 14.44 -17.17
C ARG A 41 24.96 12.98 -16.83
N LEU A 42 26.06 12.21 -16.76
CA LEU A 42 25.99 10.83 -16.28
C LEU A 42 25.63 10.82 -14.79
N ARG A 43 24.51 10.19 -14.46
CA ARG A 43 24.04 9.95 -13.09
C ARG A 43 23.94 8.46 -12.88
N THR A 44 24.18 8.04 -11.65
CA THR A 44 23.93 6.65 -11.25
C THR A 44 22.72 6.66 -10.32
N GLY A 45 21.69 5.90 -10.68
CA GLY A 45 20.50 5.70 -9.85
C GLY A 45 20.47 4.28 -9.34
N GLU A 46 20.17 4.10 -8.06
CA GLU A 46 19.83 2.78 -7.54
C GLU A 46 18.46 2.38 -8.09
N PHE A 47 18.38 1.20 -8.70
CA PHE A 47 17.11 0.57 -9.02
C PHE A 47 16.96 -0.65 -8.11
N ASN A 48 15.74 -0.82 -7.58
CA ASN A 48 15.39 -1.83 -6.58
C ASN A 48 16.29 -1.80 -5.34
N LEU A 49 15.80 -1.18 -4.26
CA LEU A 49 16.51 -1.09 -2.99
C LEU A 49 16.94 -2.47 -2.44
N ARG A 50 16.13 -3.51 -2.71
CA ARG A 50 16.37 -4.89 -2.31
C ARG A 50 16.10 -5.84 -3.48
N GLY A 51 16.95 -6.84 -3.61
CA GLY A 51 16.79 -7.96 -4.54
C GLY A 51 17.69 -9.13 -4.13
N ALA A 52 17.25 -10.36 -4.36
CA ALA A 52 18.06 -11.55 -4.09
C ALA A 52 19.25 -11.67 -5.06
N LEU A 53 19.15 -11.02 -6.21
CA LEU A 53 20.17 -10.96 -7.23
C LEU A 53 20.89 -9.61 -7.18
N GLU A 54 22.17 -9.59 -7.48
CA GLU A 54 22.97 -8.39 -7.68
C GLU A 54 23.62 -8.45 -9.06
N VAL A 55 23.68 -7.30 -9.74
CA VAL A 55 24.40 -7.17 -11.00
C VAL A 55 25.84 -6.72 -10.74
N VAL A 56 26.79 -7.48 -11.28
CA VAL A 56 28.19 -7.10 -11.41
C VAL A 56 28.37 -6.49 -12.78
N GLU A 57 28.80 -5.23 -12.83
CA GLU A 57 28.94 -4.46 -14.07
C GLU A 57 30.36 -3.93 -14.20
N ALA A 58 31.05 -4.29 -15.30
CA ALA A 58 32.40 -3.78 -15.57
C ALA A 58 32.64 -3.51 -17.06
N SER A 59 33.62 -2.64 -17.37
CA SER A 59 33.88 -2.19 -18.74
C SER A 59 34.43 -3.26 -19.68
N PHE A 60 35.02 -4.34 -19.15
CA PHE A 60 35.58 -5.45 -19.95
C PHE A 60 35.54 -6.79 -19.18
N PRO A 61 35.57 -7.94 -19.88
CA PRO A 61 35.32 -9.25 -19.26
C PRO A 61 36.25 -9.60 -18.11
N GLN A 62 37.54 -9.28 -18.21
CA GLN A 62 38.52 -9.58 -17.15
C GLN A 62 38.20 -8.83 -15.85
N ALA A 63 37.78 -7.56 -15.94
CA ALA A 63 37.36 -6.80 -14.76
C ALA A 63 36.08 -7.38 -14.14
N ALA A 64 35.10 -7.73 -14.97
CA ALA A 64 33.86 -8.36 -14.50
C ALA A 64 34.15 -9.68 -13.76
N MET A 65 35.02 -10.52 -14.31
CA MET A 65 35.39 -11.80 -13.66
C MET A 65 36.12 -11.59 -12.33
N ASN A 66 36.98 -10.57 -12.21
CA ASN A 66 37.63 -10.24 -10.94
C ASN A 66 36.60 -9.79 -9.89
N GLU A 67 35.61 -8.97 -10.28
CA GLU A 67 34.54 -8.55 -9.37
C GLU A 67 33.62 -9.70 -8.97
N VAL A 68 33.29 -10.59 -9.91
CA VAL A 68 32.56 -11.82 -9.63
C VAL A 68 33.34 -12.69 -8.64
N GLN A 69 34.64 -12.85 -8.81
CA GLN A 69 35.47 -13.61 -7.87
C GLN A 69 35.41 -13.00 -6.46
N ASN A 70 35.56 -11.68 -6.35
CA ASN A 70 35.44 -10.98 -5.07
C ASN A 70 34.08 -11.20 -4.40
N LYS A 71 32.99 -11.24 -5.19
CA LYS A 71 31.64 -11.55 -4.68
C LYS A 71 31.52 -13.01 -4.25
N VAL A 72 32.07 -13.94 -5.02
CA VAL A 72 32.11 -15.36 -4.65
C VAL A 72 32.85 -15.57 -3.32
N ASP A 73 33.96 -14.86 -3.12
CA ASP A 73 34.73 -14.90 -1.87
C ASP A 73 33.93 -14.32 -0.68
N GLN A 74 32.96 -13.44 -0.94
CA GLN A 74 31.99 -12.94 0.05
C GLN A 74 30.80 -13.89 0.28
N GLY A 75 30.79 -15.07 -0.35
CA GLY A 75 29.74 -16.09 -0.22
C GLY A 75 28.59 -15.96 -1.22
N TYR A 76 28.71 -15.09 -2.23
CA TYR A 76 27.74 -15.02 -3.32
C TYR A 76 27.87 -16.25 -4.23
N LYS A 77 26.78 -16.59 -4.92
CA LYS A 77 26.77 -17.66 -5.93
C LYS A 77 26.53 -17.07 -7.30
N LEU A 78 27.09 -17.68 -8.35
CA LEU A 78 26.75 -17.26 -9.72
C LEU A 78 25.27 -17.54 -9.97
N TYR A 79 24.54 -16.58 -10.55
CA TYR A 79 23.17 -16.81 -10.97
C TYR A 79 23.15 -17.60 -12.27
N THR A 80 22.41 -18.72 -12.28
CA THR A 80 22.31 -19.64 -13.42
C THR A 80 20.89 -19.77 -13.98
N GLY A 81 19.96 -18.94 -13.49
CA GLY A 81 18.58 -18.95 -13.97
C GLY A 81 18.42 -18.28 -15.34
N SER A 82 17.24 -18.45 -15.95
CA SER A 82 16.97 -17.98 -17.31
C SER A 82 16.41 -16.55 -17.39
N ILE A 83 16.04 -15.93 -16.27
CA ILE A 83 15.38 -14.62 -16.25
C ILE A 83 16.38 -13.52 -16.64
N TYR A 84 17.60 -13.61 -16.13
CA TYR A 84 18.69 -12.70 -16.43
C TYR A 84 19.85 -13.45 -17.05
N GLN A 85 20.19 -13.10 -18.29
CA GLN A 85 21.33 -13.68 -18.98
C GLN A 85 22.53 -12.76 -18.87
N PRO A 86 23.73 -13.30 -18.60
CA PRO A 86 24.96 -12.52 -18.69
C PRO A 86 25.04 -11.84 -20.07
N SER A 87 25.46 -10.57 -20.09
CA SER A 87 25.62 -9.82 -21.34
C SER A 87 27.03 -9.29 -21.47
N ILE A 88 27.58 -9.41 -22.68
CA ILE A 88 28.92 -8.90 -23.02
C ILE A 88 28.72 -7.94 -24.18
N GLY A 89 28.70 -6.64 -23.87
CA GLY A 89 28.64 -5.57 -24.85
C GLY A 89 29.99 -4.91 -25.08
N ASN A 90 30.08 -4.06 -26.10
CA ASN A 90 31.31 -3.35 -26.47
C ASN A 90 31.83 -2.37 -25.40
N LYS A 91 31.02 -2.03 -24.40
CA LYS A 91 31.36 -1.06 -23.35
C LYS A 91 31.07 -1.55 -21.92
N LEU A 92 30.34 -2.65 -21.79
CA LEU A 92 29.88 -3.12 -20.50
C LEU A 92 29.61 -4.63 -20.54
N VAL A 93 30.06 -5.29 -19.50
CA VAL A 93 29.79 -6.69 -19.20
C VAL A 93 28.92 -6.73 -17.96
N LYS A 94 27.78 -7.42 -18.04
CA LYS A 94 26.88 -7.66 -16.91
C LYS A 94 26.88 -9.14 -16.57
N ILE A 95 27.19 -9.47 -15.31
CA ILE A 95 27.10 -10.81 -14.76
C ILE A 95 26.22 -10.74 -13.51
N TYR A 96 25.35 -11.72 -13.31
CA TYR A 96 24.42 -11.73 -12.18
C TYR A 96 24.90 -12.71 -11.11
N VAL A 97 24.81 -12.30 -9.86
CA VAL A 97 25.14 -13.12 -8.70
C VAL A 97 23.97 -13.16 -7.73
N VAL A 98 23.86 -14.25 -6.99
CA VAL A 98 22.87 -14.47 -5.93
C VAL A 98 23.52 -14.13 -4.61
N LYS A 99 22.84 -13.30 -3.81
CA LYS A 99 23.30 -12.93 -2.47
C LYS A 99 23.42 -14.15 -1.54
N PRO A 100 24.31 -14.13 -0.54
CA PRO A 100 24.32 -15.09 0.55
C PRO A 100 22.98 -15.11 1.30
N GLU A 101 22.61 -16.29 1.82
CA GLU A 101 21.34 -16.49 2.55
C GLU A 101 21.17 -15.56 3.75
N VAL A 102 22.28 -15.20 4.43
CA VAL A 102 22.26 -14.27 5.56
C VAL A 102 21.79 -12.88 5.15
N LEU A 103 22.30 -12.34 4.04
CA LEU A 103 21.86 -11.04 3.52
C LEU A 103 20.43 -11.10 2.99
N GLN A 104 20.04 -12.21 2.37
CA GLN A 104 18.65 -12.39 1.93
C GLN A 104 17.68 -12.43 3.12
N ALA A 105 18.05 -13.07 4.23
CA ALA A 105 17.22 -13.10 5.43
C ALA A 105 17.00 -11.71 6.04
N GLU A 106 18.03 -10.86 6.04
CA GLU A 106 17.92 -9.46 6.49
C GLU A 106 16.97 -8.65 5.58
N ASP A 107 17.11 -8.80 4.26
CA ASP A 107 16.24 -8.17 3.28
C ASP A 107 14.78 -8.62 3.44
N ILE A 108 14.53 -9.94 3.56
CA ILE A 108 13.18 -10.52 3.74
C ILE A 108 12.55 -10.04 5.04
N LYS A 109 13.33 -9.90 6.12
CA LYS A 109 12.84 -9.34 7.39
C LYS A 109 12.38 -7.89 7.21
N ALA A 110 13.15 -7.09 6.47
CA ALA A 110 12.79 -5.71 6.19
C ALA A 110 11.54 -5.61 5.30
N ILE A 111 11.44 -6.44 4.26
CA ILE A 111 10.23 -6.56 3.40
C ILE A 111 9.02 -6.93 4.25
N THR A 112 9.14 -7.95 5.10
CA THR A 112 8.06 -8.40 5.99
C THR A 112 7.58 -7.26 6.90
N SER A 113 8.51 -6.49 7.46
CA SER A 113 8.17 -5.33 8.30
C SER A 113 7.43 -4.25 7.52
N GLU A 114 7.86 -3.93 6.31
CA GLU A 114 7.22 -2.91 5.46
C GLU A 114 5.83 -3.33 5.01
N VAL A 115 5.67 -4.59 4.57
CA VAL A 115 4.37 -5.16 4.18
C VAL A 115 3.41 -5.15 5.35
N THR A 116 3.86 -5.56 6.54
CA THR A 116 3.02 -5.54 7.75
C THR A 116 2.59 -4.13 8.14
N ALA A 117 3.50 -3.16 8.09
CA ALA A 117 3.19 -1.77 8.40
C ALA A 117 2.17 -1.19 7.41
N LYS A 118 2.37 -1.44 6.10
CA LYS A 118 1.46 -0.99 5.05
C LYS A 118 0.08 -1.63 5.19
N TYR A 119 0.00 -2.94 5.39
CA TYR A 119 -1.25 -3.66 5.59
C TYR A 119 -2.05 -3.11 6.79
N THR A 120 -1.37 -2.84 7.90
CA THR A 120 -1.99 -2.23 9.09
C THR A 120 -2.53 -0.83 8.76
N ALA A 121 -1.72 0.01 8.13
CA ALA A 121 -2.16 1.35 7.73
C ALA A 121 -3.34 1.33 6.76
N ASP A 122 -3.39 0.37 5.83
CA ASP A 122 -4.47 0.23 4.86
C ASP A 122 -5.79 -0.20 5.54
N ILE A 123 -5.72 -1.06 6.57
CA ILE A 123 -6.89 -1.41 7.40
C ILE A 123 -7.38 -0.20 8.17
N ASP A 124 -6.48 0.53 8.83
CA ASP A 124 -6.84 1.70 9.64
C ASP A 124 -7.49 2.77 8.76
N ALA A 125 -6.87 3.09 7.61
CA ALA A 125 -7.42 4.04 6.64
C ALA A 125 -8.75 3.58 6.03
N HIS A 126 -8.99 2.28 5.86
CA HIS A 126 -10.30 1.76 5.46
C HIS A 126 -11.34 1.98 6.56
N ASN A 127 -11.00 1.64 7.80
CA ASN A 127 -11.91 1.73 8.93
C ASN A 127 -12.28 3.18 9.25
N GLU A 128 -11.33 4.12 9.20
CA GLU A 128 -11.60 5.55 9.34
C GLU A 128 -12.60 6.06 8.30
N ARG A 129 -12.47 5.62 7.04
CA ARG A 129 -13.44 5.96 5.98
C ARG A 129 -14.82 5.41 6.26
N VAL A 130 -14.91 4.16 6.75
CA VAL A 130 -16.18 3.55 7.15
C VAL A 130 -16.84 4.32 8.29
N PHE A 131 -16.07 4.70 9.31
CA PHE A 131 -16.59 5.51 10.42
C PHE A 131 -17.09 6.90 9.96
N ALA A 132 -16.36 7.55 9.05
CA ALA A 132 -16.79 8.83 8.50
C ALA A 132 -18.12 8.71 7.74
N GLN A 133 -18.27 7.66 6.93
CA GLN A 133 -19.52 7.39 6.19
C GLN A 133 -20.70 7.10 7.13
N GLU A 134 -20.49 6.30 8.18
CA GLU A 134 -21.53 6.00 9.17
C GLU A 134 -21.92 7.26 9.97
N ALA A 135 -20.94 8.09 10.35
CA ALA A 135 -21.20 9.35 11.05
C ALA A 135 -22.00 10.34 10.20
N GLU A 136 -21.75 10.41 8.89
CA GLU A 136 -22.55 11.21 7.96
C GLU A 136 -23.98 10.66 7.81
N ALA A 137 -24.12 9.34 7.71
CA ALA A 137 -25.44 8.68 7.64
C ALA A 137 -26.27 8.96 8.91
N LEU A 138 -25.68 8.78 10.10
CA LEU A 138 -26.35 9.04 11.37
C LEU A 138 -26.76 10.51 11.51
N LYS A 139 -25.91 11.46 11.12
CA LYS A 139 -26.27 12.89 11.13
C LYS A 139 -27.46 13.19 10.21
N ALA A 140 -27.52 12.55 9.04
CA ALA A 140 -28.64 12.71 8.12
C ALA A 140 -29.94 12.14 8.68
N GLU A 141 -29.87 10.97 9.33
CA GLU A 141 -31.01 10.35 10.02
C GLU A 141 -31.51 11.21 11.19
N GLU A 142 -30.61 11.68 12.06
CA GLU A 142 -30.96 12.57 13.17
C GLU A 142 -31.59 13.88 12.69
N ALA A 143 -31.07 14.47 11.61
CA ALA A 143 -31.64 15.67 11.01
C ALA A 143 -33.06 15.42 10.45
N ALA A 144 -33.30 14.27 9.83
CA ALA A 144 -34.62 13.89 9.32
C ALA A 144 -35.63 13.67 10.47
N ILE A 145 -35.22 12.98 11.53
CA ILE A 145 -36.05 12.77 12.73
C ILE A 145 -36.37 14.11 13.40
N ALA A 146 -35.39 14.99 13.54
CA ALA A 146 -35.60 16.32 14.12
C ALA A 146 -36.55 17.18 13.27
N ALA A 147 -36.52 17.05 11.94
CA ALA A 147 -37.46 17.72 11.05
C ALA A 147 -38.88 17.19 11.23
N GLN A 148 -39.06 15.86 11.28
CA GLN A 148 -40.37 15.23 11.51
C GLN A 148 -40.96 15.64 12.86
N LEU A 149 -40.17 15.61 13.95
CA LEU A 149 -40.64 16.02 15.27
C LEU A 149 -41.10 17.49 15.29
N LYS A 150 -40.40 18.38 14.58
CA LYS A 150 -40.82 19.80 14.47
C LYS A 150 -42.13 19.95 13.71
N GLU A 151 -42.33 19.19 12.64
CA GLU A 151 -43.59 19.20 11.89
C GLU A 151 -44.75 18.67 12.74
N GLU A 152 -44.54 17.57 13.48
CA GLU A 152 -45.53 17.00 14.39
C GLU A 152 -45.89 17.96 15.53
N ASP A 153 -44.90 18.60 16.15
CA ASP A 153 -45.13 19.58 17.21
C ASP A 153 -45.88 20.81 16.68
N ALA A 154 -45.53 21.32 15.49
CA ALA A 154 -46.24 22.43 14.86
C ALA A 154 -47.69 22.06 14.55
N ALA A 155 -47.94 20.85 14.01
CA ALA A 155 -49.28 20.35 13.74
C ALA A 155 -50.11 20.21 15.03
N ARG A 156 -49.51 19.72 16.12
CA ARG A 156 -50.17 19.60 17.43
C ARG A 156 -50.54 20.97 18.01
N VAL A 157 -49.62 21.93 17.98
CA VAL A 157 -49.87 23.30 18.46
C VAL A 157 -51.00 23.96 17.66
N GLN A 158 -51.01 23.80 16.34
CA GLN A 158 -52.08 24.33 15.50
C GLN A 158 -53.43 23.67 15.81
N ALA A 159 -53.47 22.35 15.96
CA ALA A 159 -54.69 21.63 16.27
C ALA A 159 -55.28 22.04 17.64
N ASP A 160 -54.43 22.26 18.65
CA ASP A 160 -54.88 22.73 19.96
C ASP A 160 -55.34 24.20 19.94
N PHE A 161 -54.68 25.04 19.15
CA PHE A 161 -55.15 26.41 18.89
C PHE A 161 -56.54 26.40 18.24
N ASP A 162 -56.74 25.61 17.19
CA ASP A 162 -58.01 25.49 16.47
C ASP A 162 -59.13 24.97 17.39
N LYS A 163 -58.83 24.00 18.27
CA LYS A 163 -59.78 23.54 19.31
C LYS A 163 -60.18 24.67 20.24
N ARG A 164 -59.23 25.47 20.72
CA ARG A 164 -59.51 26.62 21.60
C ARG A 164 -60.37 27.67 20.90
N VAL A 165 -60.08 27.97 19.63
CA VAL A 165 -60.88 28.90 18.81
C VAL A 165 -62.32 28.38 18.67
N ARG A 166 -62.50 27.10 18.32
CA ARG A 166 -63.84 26.48 18.20
C ARG A 166 -64.62 26.48 19.52
N ALA A 167 -63.95 26.20 20.64
CA ALA A 167 -64.57 26.24 21.97
C ALA A 167 -65.04 27.66 22.32
N ARG A 168 -64.22 28.68 22.02
CA ARG A 168 -64.57 30.10 22.24
C ARG A 168 -65.74 30.56 21.38
N MET A 169 -65.78 30.14 20.12
CA MET A 169 -66.88 30.40 19.19
C MET A 169 -68.21 29.77 19.62
N LYS A 170 -68.18 28.59 20.27
CA LYS A 170 -69.38 27.92 20.80
C LYS A 170 -69.87 28.48 22.13
N GLY A 171 -68.98 29.05 22.95
CA GLY A 171 -69.30 29.65 24.24
C GLY A 171 -69.75 31.12 24.16
N ALA A 172 -69.64 31.77 23.00
CA ALA A 172 -70.17 33.10 22.75
C ALA A 172 -71.67 33.00 22.38
N LYS A 173 -72.53 32.93 23.39
CA LYS A 173 -73.98 33.19 23.29
C LYS A 173 -74.42 34.00 24.49
#